data_AF-A0A7C5GP44-F1
#
_entry.id   AF-A0A7C5GP44-F1
#
_cell.length_a   1.000
_cell.length_b   1.000
_cell.length_c   1.000
_cell.angle_alpha   90.00
_cell.angle_beta   90.00
_cell.angle_gamma   90.00
#
_symmetry.space_group_name_H-M   'P 1'
#
loop_
_entity.id
_entity.type
_entity.pdbx_description
1 polymer ?
#
loop_
_entity_poly.entity_id
_entity_poly.type
_entity_poly.pdbx_seq_one_letter_code
_entity_poly.pdbx_strand_id
1 'polypeptide(L)' 'MATPTSKPGANLKIDGARLWDSLMEMAKIGPGIAGGNNRQTVTDEDAEGRKLFQRWCE' A
#
# COMPACT_ATOMS: atom_id res chain seq x y z
N MET A 1 -36.74 23.56 8.69
CA MET A 1 -35.93 22.33 8.81
C MET A 1 -34.66 22.55 8.00
N ALA A 2 -33.47 22.47 8.62
CA ALA A 2 -32.20 22.69 7.91
C ALA A 2 -31.75 21.41 7.21
N THR A 3 -31.39 21.51 5.93
CA THR A 3 -30.91 20.39 5.09
C THR A 3 -29.55 19.89 5.61
N PRO A 4 -29.29 18.58 5.70
CA PRO A 4 -27.97 18.09 6.07
C PRO A 4 -26.98 18.37 4.93
N THR A 5 -26.05 19.29 5.16
CA THR A 5 -24.89 19.49 4.28
C THR A 5 -23.94 18.30 4.44
N SER A 6 -23.81 17.48 3.41
CA SER A 6 -22.82 16.38 3.41
C SER A 6 -21.42 16.97 3.46
N LYS A 7 -20.59 16.51 4.42
CA LYS A 7 -19.18 16.90 4.51
C LYS A 7 -18.43 16.47 3.24
N PRO A 8 -17.47 17.27 2.73
CA PRO A 8 -16.59 16.83 1.65
C PRO A 8 -15.98 15.46 1.97
N GLY A 9 -16.10 14.51 1.04
CA GLY A 9 -15.55 13.17 1.20
C GLY A 9 -16.42 12.16 1.95
N ALA A 10 -17.64 12.52 2.38
CA ALA A 10 -18.52 11.61 3.13
C ALA A 10 -18.83 10.28 2.40
N ASN A 11 -18.78 10.29 1.07
CA ASN A 11 -19.03 9.12 0.22
C ASN A 11 -17.77 8.56 -0.46
N LEU A 12 -16.56 9.08 -0.16
CA LEU A 12 -15.33 8.50 -0.69
C LEU A 12 -15.08 7.14 -0.01
N LYS A 13 -14.90 6.10 -0.82
CA LYS A 13 -14.57 4.75 -0.37
C LYS A 13 -13.26 4.33 -1.02
N ILE A 14 -12.43 3.61 -0.27
CA ILE A 14 -11.26 2.94 -0.84
C ILE A 14 -11.67 1.57 -1.40
N ASP A 15 -10.87 1.06 -2.33
CA ASP A 15 -10.91 -0.34 -2.72
C ASP A 15 -10.02 -1.15 -1.77
N GLY A 16 -10.66 -1.87 -0.85
CA GLY A 16 -9.96 -2.68 0.15
C GLY A 16 -9.28 -3.93 -0.44
N ALA A 17 -9.86 -4.53 -1.47
CA ALA A 17 -9.26 -5.69 -2.14
C ALA A 17 -7.98 -5.28 -2.86
N ARG A 18 -8.04 -4.18 -3.63
CA ARG A 18 -6.86 -3.61 -4.29
C ARG A 18 -5.75 -3.25 -3.30
N LEU A 19 -6.11 -2.67 -2.15
CA LEU A 19 -5.13 -2.37 -1.10
C LEU A 19 -4.45 -3.64 -0.59
N TRP A 20 -5.24 -4.67 -0.30
CA TRP A 20 -4.73 -5.96 0.15
C TRP A 20 -3.79 -6.60 -0.87
N ASP A 21 -4.18 -6.60 -2.15
CA ASP A 21 -3.34 -7.12 -3.23
C ASP A 21 -2.02 -6.36 -3.34
N SER A 22 -2.05 -5.04 -3.19
CA SER A 22 -0.84 -4.20 -3.19
C SER A 22 0.09 -4.51 -2.01
N LEU A 23 -0.48 -4.78 -0.83
CA LEU A 23 0.30 -5.20 0.34
C LEU A 23 0.95 -6.57 0.11
N MET A 24 0.20 -7.53 -0.44
CA MET A 24 0.71 -8.87 -0.74
C MET A 24 1.78 -8.83 -1.84
N GLU A 25 1.65 -7.97 -2.84
CA GLU A 25 2.66 -7.77 -3.87
C GLU A 25 3.96 -7.20 -3.30
N MET A 26 3.87 -6.15 -2.46
CA MET A 26 5.03 -5.58 -1.77
C MET A 26 5.70 -6.57 -0.79
N ALA A 27 4.94 -7.50 -0.22
CA ALA A 27 5.44 -8.52 0.71
C ALA A 27 6.32 -9.57 0.03
N LYS A 28 6.24 -9.74 -1.29
CA LYS A 28 7.11 -10.64 -2.06
C LYS A 28 8.57 -10.18 -2.10
N ILE A 29 8.83 -8.90 -1.84
CA ILE A 29 10.17 -8.30 -1.87
C ILE A 29 10.78 -8.30 -0.46
N GLY A 30 11.87 -9.04 -0.27
CA GLY A 30 12.50 -9.23 1.04
C GLY A 30 11.64 -9.99 2.04
N PRO A 31 11.15 -11.21 1.73
CA PRO A 31 10.39 -12.02 2.68
C PRO A 31 11.30 -12.50 3.82
N GLY A 32 10.78 -12.49 5.03
CA GLY A 32 11.41 -13.10 6.20
C GLY A 32 11.18 -14.62 6.23
N ILE A 33 12.09 -15.35 6.89
CA ILE A 33 12.07 -16.82 6.98
C ILE A 33 10.76 -17.36 7.58
N ALA A 34 10.18 -16.65 8.54
CA ALA A 34 8.93 -17.04 9.22
C ALA A 34 7.66 -16.40 8.59
N GLY A 35 7.74 -15.93 7.34
CA GLY A 35 6.63 -15.21 6.68
C GLY A 35 6.49 -13.74 7.08
N GLY A 36 7.53 -13.17 7.69
CA GLY A 36 7.61 -11.74 8.01
C GLY A 36 8.20 -10.90 6.88
N ASN A 37 8.64 -9.68 7.20
CA ASN A 37 9.37 -8.81 6.28
C ASN A 37 10.82 -8.66 6.76
N ASN A 38 11.79 -8.84 5.86
CA ASN A 38 13.22 -8.63 6.12
C ASN A 38 13.84 -7.66 5.09
N ARG A 39 13.08 -6.65 4.66
CA ARG A 39 13.57 -5.62 3.73
C ARG A 39 14.29 -4.51 4.50
N GLN A 40 15.58 -4.73 4.75
CA GLN A 40 16.43 -3.77 5.48
C GLN A 40 16.77 -2.55 4.61
N THR A 41 16.92 -1.38 5.22
CA THR A 41 17.22 -0.12 4.51
C THR A 41 18.54 -0.17 3.73
N VAL A 42 18.53 0.36 2.49
CA VAL A 42 19.68 0.40 1.53
C VAL A 42 20.19 -0.99 1.10
N THR A 43 19.37 -2.03 1.21
CA THR A 43 19.60 -3.31 0.53
C THR A 43 19.04 -3.28 -0.89
N ASP A 44 19.36 -4.30 -1.68
CA ASP A 44 18.80 -4.48 -3.01
C ASP A 44 17.27 -4.65 -2.95
N GLU A 45 16.76 -5.36 -1.93
CA GLU A 45 15.33 -5.54 -1.69
C GLU A 45 14.65 -4.22 -1.33
N ASP A 46 15.31 -3.31 -0.60
CA ASP A 46 14.79 -1.97 -0.35
C ASP A 46 14.72 -1.14 -1.64
N ALA A 47 15.76 -1.21 -2.47
CA ALA A 47 15.76 -0.55 -3.77
C ALA A 47 14.65 -1.09 -4.69
N GLU A 48 14.42 -2.40 -4.70
CA GLU A 48 13.34 -3.03 -5.47
C GLU A 48 11.96 -2.59 -4.97
N GLY A 49 11.72 -2.61 -3.66
CA GLY A 49 10.47 -2.17 -3.05
C GLY A 49 10.16 -0.70 -3.37
N ARG A 50 11.17 0.17 -3.34
CA ARG A 50 11.03 1.59 -3.71
C ARG A 50 10.68 1.77 -5.19
N LYS A 51 11.33 1.02 -6.09
CA LYS A 51 11.02 1.05 -7.53
C LYS A 51 9.61 0.55 -7.81
N LEU A 52 9.17 -0.52 -7.14
CA LEU A 52 7.80 -1.02 -7.25
C LEU A 52 6.79 0.05 -6.84
N PHE A 53 6.99 0.66 -5.68
CA PHE A 53 6.10 1.71 -5.18
C PHE A 53 6.08 2.94 -6.10
N GLN A 54 7.24 3.37 -6.60
CA GLN A 54 7.33 4.45 -7.58
C GLN A 54 6.45 4.17 -8.81
N ARG A 55 6.54 2.97 -9.40
CA ARG A 55 5.71 2.60 -10.56
C ARG A 55 4.20 2.59 -10.29
N TRP A 56 3.78 2.43 -9.04
CA TRP A 56 2.36 2.52 -8.68
C TRP A 56 1.88 3.97 -8.53
N CYS A 57 2.81 4.90 -8.33
CA CYS A 57 2.52 6.32 -8.11
C CYS A 57 2.63 7.17 -9.39
N GLU A 58 3.35 6.66 -10.39
CA GLU A 58 3.37 7.20 -11.78
C GLU A 58 2.06 6.91 -12.51
#